data_AF-A0A8J7BF53-F1
#
_entry.id   AF-A0A8J7BF53-F1
#
_cell.length_a   1.000
_cell.length_b   1.000
_cell.length_c   1.000
_cell.angle_alpha   90.00
_cell.angle_beta   90.00
_cell.angle_gamma   90.00
#
_symmetry.space_group_name_H-M   'P 1'
#
loop_
_entity.id
_entity.type
_entity.pdbx_description
1 polymer ?
#
loop_
_entity_poly.entity_id
_entity_poly.type
_entity_poly.pdbx_seq_one_letter_code
_entity_poly.pdbx_strand_id
1 'polypeptide(L)'
;MYEYPKNDKPSGNLTLGQLDWFIRFFLLVCISTVVSVSYELWREIQQGTFIFWQHFFSVLMPLILAFGVIASLWWGRELVKNQLLPRIPQAGLAGWQDLKLLKVDEFLYLVELRVTSLLALTNAVFMDRIKALIFARAYSDKRYQGKLISNRIDRLVKPNVSLPGVTSLSSQLKQVAENAAAMPTTLWFDRPQQLADVTVAGQATICFNLMQYICRVYKDSPENYPPAVKKLWDELNQDWERLNINPYDLLEELMPEEKLLRL
;
A
#
# COMPACT_ATOMS: atom_id res chain seq x y z
N MET A 1 9.03 13.50 15.69
CA MET A 1 8.40 12.74 16.80
C MET A 1 7.12 12.17 16.21
N TYR A 2 7.03 10.86 15.98
CA TYR A 2 5.78 10.27 15.51
C TYR A 2 4.77 10.40 16.65
N GLU A 3 3.63 11.06 16.40
CA GLU A 3 2.52 11.05 17.35
C GLU A 3 2.07 9.61 17.50
N TYR A 4 2.15 9.10 18.73
CA TYR A 4 1.53 7.82 19.04
C TYR A 4 0.02 7.95 18.75
N PRO A 5 -0.60 6.98 18.07
CA PRO A 5 -2.04 7.01 17.86
C PRO A 5 -2.73 7.16 19.21
N LYS A 6 -3.70 8.07 19.28
CA LYS A 6 -4.51 8.25 20.49
C LYS A 6 -5.12 6.91 20.86
N ASN A 7 -5.04 6.61 22.14
CA ASN A 7 -5.39 5.31 22.71
C ASN A 7 -6.92 5.20 22.76
N ASP A 8 -7.55 5.04 21.61
CA ASP A 8 -8.96 4.72 21.48
C ASP A 8 -9.10 3.27 21.94
N LYS A 9 -9.22 3.09 23.26
CA LYS A 9 -9.43 1.78 23.86
C LYS A 9 -10.68 1.19 23.24
N PRO A 10 -10.58 0.07 22.51
CA PRO A 10 -11.77 -0.56 21.98
C PRO A 10 -12.66 -1.02 23.13
N SER A 11 -13.96 -0.80 22.97
CA SER A 11 -14.97 -0.84 24.04
C SER A 11 -15.46 -2.25 24.40
N GLY A 12 -14.92 -3.30 23.79
CA GLY A 12 -15.29 -4.67 24.10
C GLY A 12 -14.87 -5.10 25.49
N ASN A 13 -15.81 -5.71 26.21
CA ASN A 13 -15.55 -6.33 27.52
C ASN A 13 -15.21 -7.82 27.41
N LEU A 14 -15.24 -8.40 26.22
CA LEU A 14 -15.00 -9.82 26.00
C LEU A 14 -13.50 -10.12 25.92
N THR A 15 -13.04 -10.96 26.84
CA THR A 15 -11.66 -11.50 26.79
C THR A 15 -11.58 -12.70 25.86
N LEU A 16 -10.41 -12.93 25.27
CA LEU A 16 -10.13 -14.13 24.49
C LEU A 16 -10.31 -15.41 25.34
N GLY A 17 -10.07 -15.33 26.65
CA GLY A 17 -10.38 -16.40 27.59
C GLY A 17 -11.88 -16.70 27.72
N GLN A 18 -12.73 -15.66 27.79
CA GLN A 18 -14.19 -15.82 27.78
C GLN A 18 -14.68 -16.38 26.44
N LEU A 19 -14.09 -15.94 25.33
CA LEU A 19 -14.38 -16.49 24.01
C LEU A 19 -14.00 -17.97 23.89
N ASP A 20 -12.81 -18.39 24.39
CA ASP A 20 -12.40 -19.81 24.45
C ASP A 20 -13.39 -20.64 25.27
N TRP A 21 -13.95 -20.06 26.35
CA TRP A 21 -14.97 -20.71 27.15
C TRP A 21 -16.31 -20.83 26.41
N PHE A 22 -16.79 -19.77 25.76
CA PHE A 22 -18.00 -19.80 24.93
C PHE A 22 -17.89 -20.80 23.77
N ILE A 23 -16.74 -20.86 23.10
CA ILE A 23 -16.49 -21.84 22.04
C ILE A 23 -16.60 -23.27 22.59
N ARG A 24 -16.03 -23.56 23.76
CA ARG A 24 -16.16 -24.88 24.40
C ARG A 24 -17.59 -25.20 24.79
N PHE A 25 -18.30 -24.23 25.37
CA PHE A 25 -19.71 -24.40 25.72
C PHE A 25 -20.57 -24.69 24.48
N PHE A 26 -20.37 -23.91 23.42
CA PHE A 26 -21.05 -24.09 22.15
C PHE A 26 -20.75 -25.45 21.51
N LEU A 27 -19.48 -25.89 21.53
CA LEU A 27 -19.10 -27.24 21.09
C LEU A 27 -19.82 -28.34 21.89
N LEU A 28 -19.95 -28.19 23.21
CA LEU A 28 -20.70 -29.14 24.04
C LEU A 28 -22.18 -29.19 23.66
N VAL A 29 -22.80 -28.04 23.39
CA VAL A 29 -24.19 -27.98 22.92
C VAL A 29 -24.33 -28.66 21.56
N CYS A 30 -23.44 -28.38 20.60
CA CYS A 30 -23.44 -29.05 19.29
C CYS A 30 -23.28 -30.57 19.42
N ILE A 31 -22.37 -31.04 20.28
CA ILE A 31 -22.18 -32.47 20.55
C ILE A 31 -23.46 -33.06 21.17
N SER A 32 -24.09 -32.37 22.11
CA SER A 32 -25.36 -32.81 22.71
C SER A 32 -26.47 -32.94 21.68
N THR A 33 -26.58 -32.00 20.73
CA THR A 33 -27.55 -32.07 19.63
C THR A 33 -27.28 -33.27 18.74
N VAL A 34 -26.01 -33.52 18.38
CA VAL A 34 -25.61 -34.69 17.58
C VAL A 34 -25.98 -35.99 18.30
N VAL A 35 -25.74 -36.09 19.61
CA VAL A 35 -26.11 -37.26 20.42
C VAL A 35 -27.62 -37.45 20.47
N SER A 36 -28.39 -36.38 20.67
CA SER A 36 -29.85 -36.44 20.74
C SER A 36 -30.47 -36.90 19.42
N VAL A 37 -30.05 -36.31 18.30
CA VAL A 37 -30.52 -36.68 16.95
C VAL A 37 -30.10 -38.12 16.62
N SER A 38 -28.90 -38.54 17.01
CA SER A 38 -28.44 -39.91 16.82
C SER A 38 -29.25 -40.91 17.63
N TYR A 39 -29.66 -40.55 18.85
CA TYR A 39 -30.48 -41.40 19.72
C TYR A 39 -31.91 -41.57 19.19
N GLU A 40 -32.53 -40.49 18.70
CA GLU A 40 -33.86 -40.55 18.08
C GLU A 40 -33.85 -41.40 16.82
N LEU A 41 -32.84 -41.22 15.96
CA LEU A 41 -32.68 -42.03 14.76
C LEU A 41 -32.49 -43.52 15.12
N TRP A 42 -31.71 -43.82 16.16
CA TRP A 42 -31.57 -45.20 16.65
C TRP A 42 -32.89 -45.80 17.15
N ARG A 43 -33.69 -45.01 17.90
CA ARG A 43 -35.00 -45.43 18.41
C ARG A 43 -36.00 -45.69 17.30
N GLU A 44 -36.08 -44.83 16.29
CA GLU A 44 -36.99 -44.97 15.15
C GLU A 44 -36.65 -46.20 14.29
N ILE A 45 -35.36 -46.51 14.12
CA ILE A 45 -34.91 -47.73 13.43
C ILE A 45 -35.38 -48.99 14.20
N GLN A 46 -35.25 -49.01 15.53
CA GLN A 46 -35.69 -50.14 16.36
C GLN A 46 -37.20 -50.33 16.38
N GLN A 47 -37.97 -49.25 16.26
CA GLN A 47 -39.44 -49.29 16.28
C GLN A 47 -40.06 -49.59 14.90
N GLY A 48 -39.26 -49.68 13.84
CA GLY A 48 -39.72 -50.02 12.49
C GLY A 48 -40.53 -48.94 11.78
N THR A 49 -40.58 -47.72 12.33
CA THR A 49 -41.33 -46.57 11.79
C THR A 49 -40.50 -45.71 10.83
N PHE A 50 -39.34 -46.20 10.40
CA PHE A 50 -38.38 -45.41 9.64
C PHE A 50 -38.74 -45.34 8.15
N ILE A 51 -39.15 -44.17 7.68
CA ILE A 51 -39.37 -43.88 6.26
C ILE A 51 -38.16 -43.14 5.69
N PHE A 52 -37.31 -43.85 4.94
CA PHE A 52 -36.01 -43.34 4.46
C PHE A 52 -36.09 -41.95 3.82
N TRP A 53 -37.03 -41.73 2.90
CA TRP A 53 -37.10 -40.48 2.11
C TRP A 53 -37.48 -39.23 2.90
N GLN A 54 -38.23 -39.37 3.99
CA GLN A 54 -38.67 -38.23 4.81
C GLN A 54 -37.68 -37.93 5.94
N HIS A 55 -37.12 -38.97 6.56
CA HIS A 55 -36.23 -38.82 7.72
C HIS A 55 -34.76 -38.53 7.32
N PHE A 56 -34.34 -38.92 6.11
CA PHE A 56 -32.97 -38.71 5.64
C PHE A 56 -32.57 -37.24 5.60
N PHE A 57 -33.36 -36.37 4.96
CA PHE A 57 -33.02 -34.94 4.84
C PHE A 57 -33.13 -34.18 6.17
N SER A 58 -34.14 -34.53 6.98
CA SER A 58 -34.36 -33.88 8.28
C SER A 58 -33.23 -34.17 9.28
N VAL A 59 -32.59 -35.34 9.18
CA VAL A 59 -31.51 -35.74 10.08
C VAL A 59 -30.12 -35.43 9.52
N LEU A 60 -29.91 -35.61 8.22
CA LEU A 60 -28.60 -35.41 7.59
C LEU A 60 -28.16 -33.93 7.59
N MET A 61 -29.06 -33.01 7.27
CA MET A 61 -28.73 -31.58 7.19
C MET A 61 -28.20 -31.02 8.52
N PRO A 62 -28.88 -31.19 9.67
CA PRO A 62 -28.36 -30.69 10.94
C PRO A 62 -27.07 -31.41 11.37
N LEU A 63 -26.91 -32.70 11.05
CA LEU A 63 -25.67 -33.44 11.32
C LEU A 63 -24.47 -32.88 10.56
N ILE A 64 -24.63 -32.62 9.25
CA ILE A 64 -23.55 -32.04 8.43
C ILE A 64 -23.17 -30.65 8.93
N LEU A 65 -24.16 -29.81 9.24
CA LEU A 65 -23.90 -28.47 9.76
C LEU A 65 -23.20 -28.51 11.12
N ALA A 66 -23.69 -29.33 12.05
CA ALA A 66 -23.06 -29.49 13.36
C ALA A 66 -21.63 -30.02 13.23
N PHE A 67 -21.40 -31.04 12.38
CA PHE A 67 -20.08 -31.59 12.16
C PHE A 67 -19.13 -30.57 11.50
N GLY A 68 -19.60 -29.80 10.52
CA GLY A 68 -18.81 -28.76 9.88
C GLY A 68 -18.40 -27.64 10.83
N VAL A 69 -19.31 -27.23 11.72
CA VAL A 69 -19.03 -26.24 12.77
C VAL A 69 -18.03 -26.79 13.79
N ILE A 70 -18.20 -28.04 14.24
CA ILE A 70 -17.26 -28.69 15.17
C ILE A 70 -15.87 -28.81 14.54
N ALA A 71 -15.79 -29.29 13.29
CA ALA A 71 -14.55 -29.50 12.57
C ALA A 71 -13.81 -28.17 12.32
N SER A 72 -14.51 -27.12 11.90
CA SER A 72 -13.91 -25.80 11.65
C SER A 72 -13.39 -25.15 12.93
N LEU A 73 -14.13 -25.20 14.03
CA LEU A 73 -13.70 -24.67 15.32
C LEU A 73 -12.51 -25.45 15.90
N TRP A 74 -12.54 -26.78 15.79
CA TRP A 74 -11.43 -27.61 16.26
C TRP A 74 -10.17 -27.38 15.43
N TRP A 75 -10.29 -27.37 14.09
CA TRP A 75 -9.17 -27.09 13.20
C TRP A 75 -8.57 -25.70 13.44
N GLY A 76 -9.42 -24.66 13.58
CA GLY A 76 -8.96 -23.30 13.88
C GLY A 76 -8.18 -23.22 15.19
N ARG A 77 -8.65 -23.91 16.23
CA ARG A 77 -7.94 -23.99 17.53
C ARG A 77 -6.58 -24.69 17.39
N GLU A 78 -6.55 -25.81 16.68
CA GLU A 78 -5.34 -26.60 16.48
C GLU A 78 -4.29 -25.83 15.67
N LEU A 79 -4.73 -25.09 14.64
CA LEU A 79 -3.89 -24.22 13.83
C LEU A 79 -3.22 -23.13 14.70
N VAL A 80 -4.00 -22.45 15.55
CA VAL A 80 -3.47 -21.39 16.43
C VAL A 80 -2.50 -21.97 17.45
N LYS A 81 -2.89 -23.05 18.13
CA LYS A 81 -2.12 -23.64 19.22
C LYS A 81 -0.83 -24.30 18.74
N ASN A 82 -0.89 -25.07 17.65
CA ASN A 82 0.20 -25.95 17.26
C ASN A 82 1.02 -25.42 16.08
N GLN A 83 0.50 -24.50 15.27
CA GLN A 83 1.25 -23.95 14.13
C GLN A 83 1.66 -22.49 14.31
N LEU A 84 0.77 -21.63 14.83
CA LEU A 84 1.05 -20.19 14.92
C LEU A 84 1.83 -19.84 16.18
N LEU A 85 1.38 -20.30 17.35
CA LEU A 85 2.02 -19.99 18.64
C LEU A 85 3.50 -20.41 18.73
N PRO A 86 3.90 -21.64 18.32
CA PRO A 86 5.30 -22.07 18.39
C PRO A 86 6.25 -21.30 17.46
N ARG A 87 5.71 -20.58 16.46
CA ARG A 87 6.52 -19.76 15.54
C ARG A 87 6.85 -18.39 16.11
N ILE A 88 6.28 -17.99 17.24
CA ILE A 88 6.56 -16.71 17.89
C ILE A 88 7.74 -16.92 18.85
N PRO A 89 8.96 -16.46 18.51
CA PRO A 89 10.21 -16.86 19.17
C PRO A 89 10.37 -16.40 20.64
N GLN A 90 9.39 -15.66 21.18
CA GLN A 90 9.39 -15.17 22.56
C GLN A 90 8.16 -15.61 23.37
N ALA A 91 7.13 -16.12 22.70
CA ALA A 91 5.91 -16.60 23.33
C ALA A 91 5.97 -18.13 23.36
N GLY A 92 6.69 -18.69 24.33
CA GLY A 92 6.73 -20.14 24.56
C GLY A 92 5.35 -20.72 24.93
N LEU A 93 5.31 -21.88 25.59
CA LEU A 93 4.06 -22.54 26.03
C LEU A 93 3.12 -21.62 26.87
N ALA A 94 3.66 -20.57 27.49
CA ALA A 94 2.92 -19.55 28.23
C ALA A 94 2.16 -18.54 27.33
N GLY A 95 2.54 -18.38 26.05
CA GLY A 95 1.96 -17.40 25.15
C GLY A 95 0.45 -17.53 24.95
N TRP A 96 -0.07 -18.77 25.02
CA TRP A 96 -1.52 -18.99 24.98
C TRP A 96 -2.25 -18.49 26.23
N GLN A 97 -1.59 -18.53 27.38
CA GLN A 97 -2.18 -18.02 28.64
C GLN A 97 -2.21 -16.49 28.60
N ASP A 98 -1.15 -15.87 28.11
CA ASP A 98 -1.07 -14.41 27.96
C ASP A 98 -2.08 -13.89 26.93
N LEU A 99 -2.23 -14.57 25.79
CA LEU A 99 -3.24 -14.23 24.78
C LEU A 99 -4.67 -14.31 25.33
N LYS A 100 -4.96 -15.23 26.23
CA LYS A 100 -6.30 -15.35 26.84
C LYS A 100 -6.68 -14.18 27.73
N LEU A 101 -5.70 -13.49 28.29
CA LEU A 101 -5.92 -12.32 29.14
C LEU A 101 -6.30 -11.09 28.31
N LEU A 102 -5.89 -11.03 27.05
CA LEU A 102 -6.21 -9.93 26.15
C LEU A 102 -7.69 -9.91 25.78
N LYS A 103 -8.22 -8.71 25.59
CA LYS A 103 -9.54 -8.52 25.02
C LYS A 103 -9.52 -8.85 23.53
N VAL A 104 -10.66 -9.31 23.00
CA VAL A 104 -10.78 -9.64 21.58
C VAL A 104 -10.42 -8.44 20.71
N ASP A 105 -10.93 -7.25 21.05
CA ASP A 105 -10.66 -6.05 20.27
C ASP A 105 -9.21 -5.57 20.41
N GLU A 106 -8.60 -5.73 21.58
CA GLU A 106 -7.17 -5.43 21.79
C GLU A 106 -6.31 -6.35 20.90
N PHE A 107 -6.66 -7.64 20.82
CA PHE A 107 -5.99 -8.58 19.93
C PHE A 107 -6.17 -8.22 18.46
N LEU A 108 -7.40 -7.90 18.03
CA LEU A 108 -7.67 -7.50 16.65
C LEU A 108 -6.91 -6.23 16.28
N TYR A 109 -6.87 -5.24 17.17
CA TYR A 109 -6.09 -4.02 16.99
C TYR A 109 -4.59 -4.30 16.88
N LEU A 110 -4.03 -5.17 17.72
CA LEU A 110 -2.63 -5.58 17.63
C LEU A 110 -2.33 -6.28 16.29
N VAL A 111 -3.24 -7.12 15.80
CA VAL A 111 -3.10 -7.76 14.48
C VAL A 111 -3.17 -6.73 13.36
N GLU A 112 -4.16 -5.84 13.39
CA GLU A 112 -4.34 -4.76 12.42
C GLU A 112 -3.09 -3.88 12.33
N LEU A 113 -2.55 -3.46 13.47
CA LEU A 113 -1.31 -2.69 13.55
C LEU A 113 -0.14 -3.43 12.89
N ARG A 114 0.02 -4.73 13.16
CA ARG A 114 1.11 -5.54 12.60
C ARG A 114 0.96 -5.72 11.09
N VAL A 115 -0.24 -6.03 10.61
CA VAL A 115 -0.54 -6.16 9.18
C VAL A 115 -0.32 -4.82 8.47
N THR A 116 -0.85 -3.73 9.01
CA THR A 116 -0.70 -2.39 8.43
C THR A 116 0.77 -1.96 8.39
N SER A 117 1.53 -2.25 9.45
CA SER A 117 2.98 -1.97 9.49
C SER A 117 3.75 -2.80 8.47
N LEU A 118 3.43 -4.08 8.32
CA LEU A 118 4.05 -4.95 7.31
C LEU A 118 3.71 -4.49 5.89
N LEU A 119 2.46 -4.10 5.65
CA LEU A 119 2.02 -3.56 4.36
C LEU A 119 2.68 -2.21 4.05
N ALA A 120 2.79 -1.32 5.04
CA ALA A 120 3.47 -0.04 4.88
C ALA A 120 4.97 -0.23 4.58
N LEU A 121 5.65 -1.10 5.34
CA LEU A 121 7.04 -1.47 5.11
C LEU A 121 7.22 -2.10 3.73
N THR A 122 6.36 -3.05 3.37
CA THR A 122 6.32 -3.70 2.06
C THR A 122 6.20 -2.64 0.97
N ASN A 123 5.16 -1.80 0.99
CA ASN A 123 4.92 -0.81 -0.05
C ASN A 123 6.09 0.18 -0.21
N ALA A 124 6.65 0.68 0.91
CA ALA A 124 7.80 1.58 0.87
C ALA A 124 9.06 0.86 0.35
N VAL A 125 9.41 -0.30 0.93
CA VAL A 125 10.65 -1.02 0.62
C VAL A 125 10.61 -1.63 -0.79
N PHE A 126 9.48 -2.18 -1.24
CA PHE A 126 9.38 -2.76 -2.57
C PHE A 126 9.53 -1.71 -3.66
N MET A 127 8.88 -0.54 -3.53
CA MET A 127 9.00 0.51 -4.54
C MET A 127 10.40 1.09 -4.60
N ASP A 128 11.04 1.35 -3.46
CA ASP A 128 12.43 1.83 -3.43
C ASP A 128 13.40 0.77 -3.96
N ARG A 129 13.15 -0.52 -3.66
CA ARG A 129 13.96 -1.62 -4.19
C ARG A 129 13.81 -1.77 -5.70
N ILE A 130 12.60 -1.69 -6.23
CA ILE A 130 12.33 -1.76 -7.68
C ILE A 130 13.00 -0.57 -8.38
N LYS A 131 12.82 0.66 -7.88
CA LYS A 131 13.49 1.86 -8.40
C LYS A 131 15.01 1.68 -8.38
N ALA A 132 15.57 1.21 -7.27
CA ALA A 132 17.02 0.97 -7.15
C ALA A 132 17.52 -0.06 -8.16
N LEU A 133 16.78 -1.15 -8.41
CA LEU A 133 17.15 -2.15 -9.41
C LEU A 133 17.09 -1.59 -10.84
N ILE A 134 16.04 -0.81 -11.16
CA ILE A 134 15.90 -0.16 -12.47
C ILE A 134 17.05 0.82 -12.69
N PHE A 135 17.34 1.68 -11.72
CA PHE A 135 18.46 2.62 -11.81
C PHE A 135 19.81 1.90 -11.88
N ALA A 136 20.05 0.91 -11.03
CA ALA A 136 21.28 0.12 -11.07
C ALA A 136 21.49 -0.50 -12.45
N ARG A 137 20.44 -1.08 -13.04
CA ARG A 137 20.50 -1.65 -14.38
C ARG A 137 20.77 -0.58 -15.44
N ALA A 138 20.00 0.51 -15.44
CA ALA A 138 20.13 1.59 -16.42
C ALA A 138 21.53 2.22 -16.41
N TYR A 139 22.05 2.56 -15.22
CA TYR A 139 23.37 3.21 -15.08
C TYR A 139 24.56 2.23 -15.24
N SER A 140 24.35 0.92 -15.08
CA SER A 140 25.40 -0.09 -15.33
C SER A 140 25.67 -0.37 -16.81
N ASP A 141 24.72 -0.08 -17.70
CA ASP A 141 24.83 -0.41 -19.11
C ASP A 141 25.71 0.62 -19.85
N LYS A 142 26.83 0.14 -20.41
CA LYS A 142 27.79 0.96 -21.16
C LYS A 142 27.15 1.72 -22.33
N ARG A 143 26.07 1.20 -22.92
CA ARG A 143 25.37 1.84 -24.05
C ARG A 143 24.75 3.19 -23.68
N TYR A 144 24.40 3.38 -22.40
CA TYR A 144 23.73 4.57 -21.90
C TYR A 144 24.65 5.49 -21.08
N GLN A 145 25.94 5.15 -20.94
CA GLN A 145 26.89 6.00 -20.24
C GLN A 145 26.98 7.39 -20.89
N GLY A 146 26.80 8.44 -20.10
CA GLY A 146 26.76 9.83 -20.57
C GLY A 146 25.50 10.22 -21.34
N LYS A 147 24.48 9.36 -21.42
CA LYS A 147 23.22 9.62 -22.13
C LYS A 147 21.97 9.53 -21.24
N LEU A 148 22.17 9.33 -19.93
CA LEU A 148 21.09 9.21 -18.95
C LEU A 148 20.98 10.46 -18.10
N ILE A 149 19.75 10.94 -17.98
CA ILE A 149 19.39 12.04 -17.09
C ILE A 149 18.15 11.59 -16.31
N SER A 150 18.23 11.58 -14.99
CA SER A 150 17.11 11.17 -14.14
C SER A 150 16.09 12.29 -13.99
N ASN A 151 14.86 12.09 -14.48
CA ASN A 151 13.77 13.06 -14.32
C ASN A 151 13.05 12.89 -12.97
N ARG A 152 13.69 13.34 -11.89
CA ARG A 152 13.21 13.18 -10.52
C ARG A 152 12.60 14.47 -9.98
N ILE A 153 11.27 14.53 -9.92
CA ILE A 153 10.51 15.73 -9.52
C ILE A 153 10.93 16.26 -8.13
N ASP A 154 11.29 15.36 -7.22
CA ASP A 154 11.74 15.70 -5.87
C ASP A 154 13.04 16.53 -5.85
N ARG A 155 13.86 16.48 -6.91
CA ARG A 155 15.07 17.31 -7.02
C ARG A 155 14.76 18.78 -7.29
N LEU A 156 13.61 19.07 -7.89
CA LEU A 156 13.23 20.44 -8.25
C LEU A 156 12.85 21.25 -7.00
N VAL A 157 12.29 20.60 -5.97
CA VAL A 157 11.87 21.26 -4.71
C VAL A 157 13.04 21.84 -3.93
N LYS A 158 14.23 21.22 -4.03
CA LYS A 158 15.47 21.65 -3.37
C LYS A 158 16.63 21.62 -4.37
N PRO A 159 16.72 22.61 -5.28
CA PRO A 159 17.81 22.65 -6.24
C PRO A 159 19.10 22.95 -5.49
N ASN A 160 20.03 21.99 -5.50
CA ASN A 160 21.33 22.11 -4.82
C ASN A 160 22.33 23.00 -5.58
N VAL A 161 21.97 23.49 -6.77
CA VAL A 161 22.88 24.18 -7.69
C VAL A 161 22.15 25.35 -8.34
N SER A 162 22.74 26.54 -8.24
CA SER A 162 22.34 27.71 -9.04
C SER A 162 23.08 27.65 -10.38
N LEU A 163 22.38 27.90 -11.48
CA LEU A 163 22.93 27.85 -12.83
C LEU A 163 23.26 29.27 -13.33
N PRO A 164 24.36 29.44 -14.07
CA PRO A 164 24.78 30.75 -14.56
C PRO A 164 23.77 31.28 -15.59
N GLY A 165 23.26 32.49 -15.37
CA GLY A 165 22.32 33.15 -16.29
C GLY A 165 20.89 32.59 -16.27
N VAL A 166 20.57 31.70 -15.32
CA VAL A 166 19.24 31.11 -15.20
C VAL A 166 18.53 31.66 -13.97
N THR A 167 17.29 32.14 -14.14
CA THR A 167 16.47 32.66 -13.04
C THR A 167 16.18 31.57 -12.01
N SER A 168 16.18 31.95 -10.73
CA SER A 168 15.83 31.02 -9.64
C SER A 168 14.38 30.56 -9.74
N LEU A 169 14.12 29.36 -9.24
CA LEU A 169 12.79 28.73 -9.23
C LEU A 169 11.73 29.64 -8.59
N SER A 170 10.64 29.90 -9.31
CA SER A 170 9.51 30.71 -8.81
C SER A 170 8.75 29.99 -7.69
N SER A 171 8.10 30.75 -6.81
CA SER A 171 7.31 30.19 -5.71
C SER A 171 6.13 29.34 -6.20
N GLN A 172 5.51 29.73 -7.32
CA GLN A 172 4.40 29.00 -7.94
C GLN A 172 4.86 27.65 -8.50
N LEU A 173 5.95 27.64 -9.29
CA LEU A 173 6.49 26.40 -9.85
C LEU A 173 7.00 25.45 -8.76
N LYS A 174 7.58 26.01 -7.68
CA LYS A 174 7.95 25.23 -6.50
C LYS A 174 6.73 24.56 -5.85
N GLN A 175 5.62 25.27 -5.70
CA GLN A 175 4.39 24.71 -5.13
C GLN A 175 3.84 23.56 -5.99
N VAL A 176 3.85 23.71 -7.32
CA VAL A 176 3.45 22.64 -8.25
C VAL A 176 4.36 21.41 -8.09
N ALA A 177 5.67 21.62 -7.99
CA ALA A 177 6.63 20.54 -7.75
C ALA A 177 6.44 19.86 -6.39
N GLU A 178 6.11 20.61 -5.33
CA GLU A 178 5.79 20.09 -4.00
C GLU A 178 4.50 19.26 -4.01
N ASN A 179 3.45 19.73 -4.68
CA ASN A 179 2.20 18.99 -4.84
C ASN A 179 2.42 17.68 -5.59
N ALA A 180 3.17 17.73 -6.70
CA ALA A 180 3.51 16.55 -7.50
C ALA A 180 4.36 15.55 -6.71
N ALA A 181 5.34 16.02 -5.92
CA ALA A 181 6.20 15.17 -5.11
C ALA A 181 5.46 14.54 -3.91
N ALA A 182 4.45 15.23 -3.36
CA ALA A 182 3.59 14.73 -2.29
C ALA A 182 2.49 13.78 -2.80
N MET A 183 2.31 13.65 -4.11
CA MET A 183 1.28 12.81 -4.69
C MET A 183 1.55 11.33 -4.33
N PRO A 184 0.56 10.60 -3.80
CA PRO A 184 0.66 9.16 -3.61
C PRO A 184 0.99 8.46 -4.92
N THR A 185 1.83 7.42 -4.89
CA THR A 185 2.13 6.59 -6.07
C THR A 185 0.99 5.61 -6.37
N THR A 186 -0.25 6.08 -6.31
CA THR A 186 -1.44 5.34 -6.71
C THR A 186 -1.56 5.36 -8.23
N LEU A 187 -2.16 4.32 -8.81
CA LEU A 187 -2.32 4.19 -10.25
C LEU A 187 -3.40 5.13 -10.83
N TRP A 188 -4.18 5.79 -9.97
CA TRP A 188 -5.26 6.71 -10.33
C TRP A 188 -5.08 8.08 -9.68
N PHE A 189 -5.59 9.10 -10.37
CA PHE A 189 -5.67 10.50 -9.90
C PHE A 189 -7.08 10.74 -9.34
N ASP A 190 -7.16 11.35 -8.15
CA ASP A 190 -8.45 11.70 -7.53
C ASP A 190 -8.92 13.08 -8.00
N ARG A 191 -7.99 13.96 -8.39
CA ARG A 191 -8.26 15.31 -8.87
C ARG A 191 -7.57 15.54 -10.21
N PRO A 192 -8.25 16.17 -11.19
CA PRO A 192 -7.66 16.46 -12.51
C PRO A 192 -6.33 17.22 -12.42
N GLN A 193 -6.25 18.14 -11.44
CA GLN A 193 -5.08 18.94 -11.15
C GLN A 193 -3.82 18.11 -10.82
N GLN A 194 -3.96 16.91 -10.25
CA GLN A 194 -2.80 16.09 -9.87
C GLN A 194 -2.00 15.64 -11.10
N LEU A 195 -2.68 15.28 -12.19
CA LEU A 195 -2.02 14.90 -13.43
C LEU A 195 -1.32 16.11 -14.07
N ALA A 196 -1.98 17.27 -14.06
CA ALA A 196 -1.40 18.52 -14.54
C ALA A 196 -0.13 18.88 -13.75
N ASP A 197 -0.21 18.86 -12.42
CA ASP A 197 0.90 19.18 -11.53
C ASP A 197 2.09 18.22 -11.75
N VAL A 198 1.85 16.91 -11.85
CA VAL A 198 2.90 15.91 -12.13
C VAL A 198 3.53 16.11 -13.49
N THR A 199 2.74 16.45 -14.51
CA THR A 199 3.22 16.67 -15.87
C THR A 199 4.10 17.91 -15.95
N VAL A 200 3.60 19.04 -15.41
CA VAL A 200 4.34 20.31 -15.34
C VAL A 200 5.62 20.14 -14.53
N ALA A 201 5.56 19.51 -13.36
CA ALA A 201 6.73 19.27 -12.54
C ALA A 201 7.74 18.37 -13.30
N GLY A 202 7.27 17.40 -14.08
CA GLY A 202 8.10 16.58 -14.96
C GLY A 202 8.78 17.36 -16.09
N GLN A 203 8.07 18.29 -16.73
CA GLN A 203 8.58 19.19 -17.77
C GLN A 203 9.65 20.14 -17.22
N ALA A 204 9.34 20.81 -16.10
CA ALA A 204 10.29 21.71 -15.44
C ALA A 204 11.54 20.97 -14.96
N THR A 205 11.37 19.76 -14.42
CA THR A 205 12.49 18.95 -13.93
C THR A 205 13.40 18.51 -15.08
N ILE A 206 12.86 18.11 -16.24
CA ILE A 206 13.70 17.71 -17.38
C ILE A 206 14.43 18.92 -17.98
N CYS A 207 13.74 20.07 -18.10
CA CYS A 207 14.34 21.32 -18.57
C CYS A 207 15.55 21.72 -17.69
N PHE A 208 15.34 21.77 -16.38
CA PHE A 208 16.40 22.09 -15.42
C PHE A 208 17.56 21.08 -15.44
N ASN A 209 17.26 19.78 -15.49
CA ASN A 209 18.31 18.75 -15.54
C ASN A 209 19.12 18.80 -16.85
N LEU A 210 18.50 19.15 -17.98
CA LEU A 210 19.19 19.33 -19.26
C LEU A 210 20.12 20.54 -19.21
N MET A 211 19.67 21.67 -18.63
CA MET A 211 20.54 22.82 -18.40
C MET A 211 21.75 22.45 -17.52
N GLN A 212 21.51 21.77 -16.39
CA GLN A 212 22.59 21.28 -15.53
C GLN A 212 23.56 20.37 -16.28
N TYR A 213 23.04 19.50 -17.15
CA TYR A 213 23.87 18.62 -17.96
C TYR A 213 24.74 19.40 -18.95
N ILE A 214 24.18 20.39 -19.64
CA ILE A 214 24.93 21.25 -20.57
C ILE A 214 26.04 21.99 -19.84
N CYS A 215 25.75 22.65 -18.71
CA CYS A 215 26.76 23.34 -17.90
C CYS A 215 27.87 22.39 -17.42
N ARG A 216 27.51 21.15 -17.02
CA ARG A 216 28.50 20.15 -16.59
C ARG A 216 29.43 19.71 -17.72
N VAL A 217 28.92 19.58 -18.95
CA VAL A 217 29.70 19.10 -20.10
C VAL A 217 30.53 20.22 -20.74
N TYR A 218 29.95 21.41 -20.89
CA TYR A 218 30.55 22.52 -21.64
C TYR A 218 31.09 23.65 -20.74
N LYS A 219 31.05 23.47 -19.42
CA LYS A 219 31.44 24.44 -18.37
C LYS A 219 30.51 25.66 -18.29
N ASP A 220 30.68 26.49 -17.27
CA ASP A 220 29.75 27.57 -16.90
C ASP A 220 29.81 28.83 -17.78
N SER A 221 30.18 28.70 -19.06
CA SER A 221 30.29 29.84 -19.99
C SER A 221 29.39 29.63 -21.22
N PRO A 222 28.09 30.00 -21.14
CA PRO A 222 27.12 29.82 -22.22
C PRO A 222 27.53 30.43 -23.56
N GLU A 223 28.35 31.49 -23.53
CA GLU A 223 28.86 32.16 -24.72
C GLU A 223 29.72 31.25 -25.61
N ASN A 224 30.40 30.26 -24.99
CA ASN A 224 31.35 29.37 -25.65
C ASN A 224 30.74 28.03 -26.08
N TYR A 225 29.42 27.87 -25.96
CA TYR A 225 28.75 26.64 -26.36
C TYR A 225 28.80 26.45 -27.89
N PRO A 226 28.99 25.21 -28.38
CA PRO A 226 28.86 24.92 -29.81
C PRO A 226 27.50 25.40 -30.35
N PRO A 227 27.40 25.85 -31.62
CA PRO A 227 26.18 26.49 -32.14
C PRO A 227 24.89 25.70 -31.89
N ALA A 228 24.93 24.37 -32.07
CA ALA A 228 23.78 23.50 -31.82
C ALA A 228 23.39 23.43 -30.33
N VAL A 229 24.37 23.42 -29.43
CA VAL A 229 24.17 23.39 -27.97
C VAL A 229 23.70 24.74 -27.47
N LYS A 230 24.23 25.83 -28.03
CA LYS A 230 23.78 27.19 -27.73
C LYS A 230 22.31 27.39 -28.09
N LYS A 231 21.90 26.93 -29.29
CA LYS A 231 20.49 26.97 -29.69
C LYS A 231 19.59 26.23 -28.68
N LEU A 232 19.98 25.02 -28.29
CA LEU A 232 19.24 24.25 -27.28
C LEU A 232 19.22 24.95 -25.91
N TRP A 233 20.32 25.56 -25.50
CA TRP A 233 20.41 26.32 -24.25
C TRP A 233 19.46 27.53 -24.25
N ASP A 234 19.39 28.25 -25.35
CA ASP A 234 18.51 29.41 -25.50
C ASP A 234 17.03 28.98 -25.47
N GLU A 235 16.68 27.88 -26.17
CA GLU A 235 15.34 27.27 -26.11
C GLU A 235 14.97 26.84 -24.68
N LEU A 236 15.89 26.16 -23.97
CA LEU A 236 15.67 25.74 -22.59
C LEU A 236 15.46 26.93 -21.66
N ASN A 237 16.25 28.00 -21.80
CA ASN A 237 16.08 29.21 -20.97
C ASN A 237 14.72 29.86 -21.20
N GLN A 238 14.29 29.96 -22.46
CA GLN A 238 12.97 30.47 -22.79
C GLN A 238 11.87 29.63 -22.14
N ASP A 239 11.95 28.30 -22.26
CA ASP A 239 10.98 27.39 -21.63
C ASP A 239 10.98 27.51 -20.10
N TRP A 240 12.16 27.66 -19.49
CA TRP A 240 12.29 27.85 -18.05
C TRP A 240 11.69 29.18 -17.56
N GLU A 241 11.89 30.27 -18.31
CA GLU A 241 11.27 31.55 -18.02
C GLU A 241 9.74 31.47 -18.12
N ARG A 242 9.22 30.84 -19.19
CA ARG A 242 7.78 30.59 -19.37
C ARG A 242 7.20 29.82 -18.18
N LEU A 243 7.83 28.70 -17.80
CA LEU A 243 7.42 27.87 -16.67
C LEU A 243 7.48 28.60 -15.33
N ASN A 244 8.42 29.54 -15.15
CA ASN A 244 8.49 30.34 -13.93
C ASN A 244 7.39 31.41 -13.84
N ILE A 245 6.95 31.96 -14.98
CA ILE A 245 5.87 32.96 -15.07
C ILE A 245 4.49 32.28 -14.92
N ASN A 246 4.25 31.22 -15.70
CA ASN A 246 3.05 30.39 -15.62
C ASN A 246 3.45 28.91 -15.74
N PRO A 247 3.39 28.13 -14.64
CA PRO A 247 3.76 26.72 -14.65
C PRO A 247 3.02 25.87 -15.70
N TYR A 248 1.78 26.22 -16.06
CA TYR A 248 0.94 25.40 -16.95
C TYR A 248 1.06 25.79 -18.44
N ASP A 249 1.83 26.81 -18.78
CA ASP A 249 1.89 27.37 -20.14
C ASP A 249 2.27 26.33 -21.20
N LEU A 250 3.31 25.53 -20.95
CA LEU A 250 3.73 24.45 -21.86
C LEU A 250 2.71 23.30 -21.95
N LEU A 251 1.91 23.10 -20.90
CA LEU A 251 0.89 22.06 -20.86
C LEU A 251 -0.33 22.47 -21.69
N GLU A 252 -0.76 23.72 -21.57
CA GLU A 252 -1.87 24.31 -22.32
C GLU A 252 -1.61 24.31 -23.83
N GLU A 253 -0.36 24.56 -24.24
CA GLU A 253 0.07 24.47 -25.64
C GLU A 253 -0.11 23.04 -26.22
N LEU A 254 0.15 22.02 -25.40
CA LEU A 254 0.05 20.60 -25.80
C LEU A 254 -1.37 20.04 -25.65
N MET A 255 -2.15 20.57 -24.71
CA MET A 255 -3.51 20.14 -24.40
C MET A 255 -4.43 21.35 -24.21
N PRO A 256 -5.17 21.75 -25.27
CA PRO A 256 -6.14 22.83 -25.17
C PRO A 256 -7.20 22.57 -24.06
N GLU A 257 -7.68 23.63 -23.41
CA GLU A 257 -8.53 23.61 -22.21
C GLU A 257 -9.71 22.60 -22.26
N GLU A 258 -10.31 22.35 -23.43
CA GLU A 258 -11.38 21.37 -23.61
C GLU A 258 -11.03 19.94 -23.19
N LYS A 259 -9.73 19.58 -23.19
CA LYS A 259 -9.26 18.25 -22.76
C LYS A 259 -8.83 18.20 -21.29
N LEU A 260 -8.41 19.33 -20.72
CA LEU A 260 -8.01 19.41 -19.30
C LEU A 260 -9.21 19.28 -18.35
N LEU A 261 -10.40 19.73 -18.77
CA LEU A 261 -11.65 19.61 -18.00
C LEU A 261 -12.36 18.25 -18.12
N ARG A 262 -11.89 17.36 -19.02
CA ARG A 262 -12.47 16.03 -19.27
C ARG A 262 -11.69 14.88 -18.65
N LEU A 263 -10.57 15.18 -17.98
CA LEU A 263 -9.75 14.28 -17.18
C LEU A 263 -10.08 14.46 -15.69
#